data_AF-A0A9D9VLZ8-F1
#
_entry.id   AF-A0A9D9VLZ8-F1
#
_cell.length_a   1.000
_cell.length_b   1.000
_cell.length_c   1.000
_cell.angle_alpha   90.00
_cell.angle_beta   90.00
_cell.angle_gamma   90.00
#
_symmetry.space_group_name_H-M   'P 1'
#
loop_
_entity.id
_entity.type
_entity.pdbx_description
1 polymer ?
#
loop_
_entity_poly.entity_id
_entity_poly.type
_entity_poly.pdbx_seq_one_letter_code
_entity_poly.pdbx_strand_id
1 'polypeptide(L)'
;MASSFILVTLLAVFILFAVYIWKEEARDEREDQHRLTAGRNGFLVGSGLLVAGIILQTVRHQLDSWLILTLVGMVAAKLITRWYYHIKN
;
A
#
# COMPACT_ATOMS: atom_id res chain seq x y z
N MET A 1 27.82 1.62 -5.87
CA MET A 1 27.61 3.08 -5.65
C MET A 1 26.31 3.57 -6.29
N ALA A 2 26.08 3.36 -7.61
CA ALA A 2 24.83 3.77 -8.26
C ALA A 2 23.56 3.11 -7.68
N SER A 3 23.61 1.82 -7.32
CA SER A 3 22.49 1.10 -6.69
C SER A 3 22.08 1.68 -5.34
N SER A 4 23.05 2.02 -4.49
CA SER A 4 22.81 2.65 -3.17
C SER A 4 22.20 4.04 -3.32
N PHE A 5 22.64 4.81 -4.31
CA PHE A 5 22.08 6.15 -4.59
C PHE A 5 20.62 6.07 -5.04
N ILE A 6 20.29 5.17 -5.97
CA ILE A 6 18.92 4.95 -6.46
C ILE A 6 17.97 4.57 -5.31
N LEU A 7 18.40 3.66 -4.42
CA LEU A 7 17.59 3.26 -3.27
C LEU A 7 17.32 4.44 -2.33
N VAL A 8 18.34 5.25 -2.03
CA VAL A 8 18.19 6.43 -1.17
C VAL A 8 17.25 7.46 -1.81
N THR A 9 17.40 7.73 -3.10
CA THR A 9 16.50 8.65 -3.82
C THR A 9 15.06 8.15 -3.82
N LEU A 10 14.84 6.86 -4.12
CA LEU A 10 13.51 6.26 -4.13
C LEU A 10 12.86 6.32 -2.74
N LEU A 11 13.63 6.02 -1.69
CA LEU A 11 13.16 6.10 -0.31
C LEU A 11 12.78 7.54 0.07
N ALA A 12 13.61 8.53 -0.31
CA ALA A 12 13.34 9.94 -0.06
C ALA A 12 12.05 10.41 -0.76
N VAL A 13 11.87 10.06 -2.04
CA VAL A 13 10.67 10.40 -2.81
C VAL A 13 9.43 9.73 -2.19
N PHE A 14 9.54 8.46 -1.79
CA PHE A 14 8.44 7.75 -1.14
C PHE A 14 8.04 8.38 0.19
N ILE A 15 9.00 8.79 1.03
CA ILE A 15 8.71 9.47 2.30
C ILE A 15 8.00 10.79 2.06
N LEU A 16 8.47 11.60 1.11
CA LEU A 16 7.82 12.87 0.75
C LEU A 16 6.38 12.65 0.30
N PHE A 17 6.15 11.64 -0.54
CA PHE A 17 4.82 11.25 -0.98
C PHE A 17 3.93 10.76 0.18
N ALA A 18 4.46 9.94 1.08
CA ALA A 18 3.72 9.42 2.23
C ALA A 18 3.30 10.53 3.20
N VAL A 19 4.18 11.52 3.45
CA VAL A 19 3.87 12.70 4.26
C VAL A 19 2.76 13.54 3.62
N TYR A 20 2.80 13.69 2.29
CA TYR A 20 1.77 14.41 1.55
C TYR A 20 0.40 13.74 1.68
N ILE A 21 0.34 12.42 1.49
CA ILE A 21 -0.90 11.64 1.65
C ILE A 21 -1.44 11.72 3.09
N TRP A 22 -0.58 11.67 4.11
CA TRP A 22 -1.04 11.74 5.50
C TRP A 22 -1.83 13.03 5.76
N LYS A 23 -1.32 14.17 5.27
CA LYS A 23 -1.94 15.48 5.49
C LYS A 23 -3.12 15.79 4.56
N GLU A 24 -3.54 14.84 3.72
CA GLU A 24 -4.60 15.04 2.74
C GLU A 24 -5.99 15.06 3.41
N GLU A 25 -6.64 16.22 3.42
CA GLU A 25 -7.98 16.44 3.95
C GLU A 25 -8.94 16.79 2.81
N ALA A 26 -10.10 16.11 2.74
CA ALA A 26 -11.10 16.36 1.71
C ALA A 26 -11.92 17.61 2.06
N ARG A 27 -12.05 18.54 1.10
CA ARG A 27 -12.82 19.79 1.30
C ARG A 27 -14.25 19.68 0.79
N ASP A 28 -14.51 18.76 -0.14
CA ASP A 28 -15.82 18.51 -0.77
C ASP A 28 -16.13 17.00 -0.81
N GLU A 29 -17.41 16.64 -0.90
CA GLU A 29 -17.90 15.26 -1.03
C GLU A 29 -17.33 14.58 -2.30
N ARG A 30 -17.11 15.36 -3.37
CA ARG A 30 -16.49 14.86 -4.60
C ARG A 30 -15.04 14.44 -4.38
N GLU A 31 -14.28 15.26 -3.67
CA GLU A 31 -12.89 14.95 -3.33
C GLU A 31 -12.81 13.70 -2.44
N ASP A 32 -13.74 13.56 -1.49
CA ASP A 32 -13.81 12.36 -0.64
C ASP A 32 -14.08 11.09 -1.46
N GLN A 33 -15.02 11.14 -2.41
CA GLN A 33 -15.28 10.01 -3.32
C GLN A 33 -14.08 9.66 -4.19
N HIS A 34 -13.37 10.67 -4.73
CA HIS A 34 -12.16 10.44 -5.51
C HIS A 34 -11.05 9.80 -4.67
N ARG A 35 -10.85 10.28 -3.43
CA ARG A 35 -9.88 9.72 -2.49
C ARG A 35 -10.20 8.28 -2.12
N LEU A 36 -11.46 7.97 -1.81
CA LEU A 36 -11.90 6.61 -1.51
C LEU A 36 -11.70 5.66 -2.69
N THR A 37 -12.03 6.11 -3.90
CA THR A 37 -11.86 5.33 -5.12
C THR A 37 -10.38 5.08 -5.43
N ALA A 38 -9.54 6.12 -5.32
CA ALA A 38 -8.10 6.02 -5.50
C ALA A 38 -7.48 5.05 -4.47
N GLY A 39 -7.83 5.17 -3.19
CA GLY A 39 -7.36 4.26 -2.14
C GLY A 39 -7.79 2.80 -2.38
N ARG A 40 -9.02 2.56 -2.84
CA ARG A 40 -9.51 1.21 -3.17
C ARG A 40 -8.76 0.62 -4.36
N ASN A 41 -8.58 1.40 -5.43
CA ASN A 41 -7.86 0.96 -6.62
C ASN A 41 -6.38 0.71 -6.32
N GLY A 42 -5.74 1.59 -5.56
CA GLY A 42 -4.35 1.43 -5.10
C GLY A 42 -4.16 0.14 -4.28
N PHE A 43 -5.09 -0.14 -3.36
CA PHE A 43 -5.07 -1.40 -2.61
C PHE A 43 -5.22 -2.63 -3.51
N LEU A 44 -6.16 -2.60 -4.48
CA LEU A 44 -6.39 -3.73 -5.40
C LEU A 44 -5.20 -4.00 -6.32
N VAL A 45 -4.62 -2.93 -6.88
CA VAL A 45 -3.43 -3.06 -7.73
C VAL A 45 -2.23 -3.55 -6.91
N GLY A 46 -1.99 -2.97 -5.73
CA GLY A 46 -0.90 -3.36 -4.86
C GLY A 46 -0.99 -4.81 -4.37
N SER A 47 -2.17 -5.24 -3.90
CA SER A 47 -2.38 -6.62 -3.48
C SER A 47 -2.33 -7.60 -4.66
N GLY A 48 -2.86 -7.22 -5.82
CA GLY A 48 -2.79 -8.01 -7.04
C GLY A 48 -1.35 -8.24 -7.51
N LEU A 49 -0.51 -7.19 -7.47
CA LEU A 49 0.92 -7.30 -7.80
C LEU A 49 1.68 -8.18 -6.79
N LEU A 50 1.39 -8.05 -5.49
CA LEU A 50 1.99 -8.93 -4.47
C LEU A 50 1.61 -10.39 -4.69
N VAL A 51 0.33 -10.68 -4.96
CA VAL A 51 -0.14 -12.04 -5.27
C VAL A 51 0.55 -12.59 -6.52
N ALA A 52 0.62 -11.81 -7.59
CA ALA A 52 1.34 -12.21 -8.81
C ALA A 52 2.83 -12.49 -8.54
N GLY A 53 3.48 -11.64 -7.75
CA GLY A 53 4.87 -11.82 -7.32
C GLY A 53 5.08 -13.10 -6.51
N ILE A 54 4.19 -13.38 -5.56
CA ILE A 54 4.20 -14.63 -4.75
C ILE A 54 4.07 -15.85 -5.67
N ILE A 55 3.09 -15.86 -6.58
CA ILE A 55 2.89 -16.98 -7.52
C ILE A 55 4.16 -17.23 -8.33
N LEU A 56 4.74 -16.17 -8.91
CA LEU A 56 5.98 -16.28 -9.71
C LEU A 56 7.17 -16.80 -8.89
N GLN A 57 7.33 -16.35 -7.65
CA GLN A 57 8.41 -16.80 -6.77
C GLN A 57 8.19 -18.24 -6.26
N THR A 58 6.96 -18.64 -5.99
CA THR A 58 6.59 -20.00 -5.59
C THR A 58 6.93 -21.00 -6.68
N VAL A 59 6.62 -20.70 -7.95
CA VAL A 59 6.96 -21.56 -9.10
C VAL A 59 8.49 -21.72 -9.24
N ARG A 60 9.27 -20.72 -8.81
CA ARG A 60 10.74 -20.76 -8.81
C ARG A 60 11.34 -21.38 -7.55
N HIS A 61 10.52 -21.84 -6.59
CA HIS A 61 10.95 -22.32 -5.28
C HIS A 61 11.84 -21.34 -4.50
N GLN A 62 11.70 -20.04 -4.75
CA GLN A 62 12.47 -18.96 -4.12
C GLN A 62 11.50 -17.94 -3.50
N LEU A 63 10.63 -18.44 -2.62
CA LEU A 63 9.61 -17.61 -2.00
C LEU A 63 10.25 -16.70 -0.94
N ASP A 64 10.16 -15.39 -1.14
CA ASP A 64 10.55 -14.41 -0.15
C ASP A 64 9.37 -14.16 0.82
N SER A 65 9.57 -14.55 2.08
CA SER A 65 8.61 -14.35 3.16
C SER A 65 8.16 -12.90 3.31
N TRP A 66 8.96 -11.94 2.84
CA TRP A 66 8.63 -10.53 2.96
C TRP A 66 7.44 -10.11 2.10
N LEU A 67 7.21 -10.75 0.94
CA LEU A 67 6.01 -10.52 0.14
C LEU A 67 4.74 -10.95 0.88
N ILE A 68 4.80 -12.10 1.56
CA ILE A 68 3.66 -12.66 2.30
C ILE A 68 3.31 -11.76 3.49
N LEU A 69 4.32 -11.41 4.29
CA LEU A 69 4.13 -10.53 5.45
C LEU A 69 3.61 -9.15 5.03
N THR A 70 4.07 -8.62 3.89
CA THR A 70 3.56 -7.36 3.33
C THR A 70 2.08 -7.49 2.97
N LEU A 71 1.69 -8.55 2.26
CA LEU A 71 0.29 -8.77 1.89
C LEU A 71 -0.62 -8.93 3.11
N VAL A 72 -0.19 -9.73 4.09
CA VAL A 72 -0.91 -9.93 5.36
C VAL A 72 -1.04 -8.60 6.11
N GLY A 73 0.05 -7.83 6.22
CA GLY A 73 0.05 -6.52 6.88
C GLY A 73 -0.93 -5.53 6.23
N MET A 74 -0.93 -5.45 4.89
CA MET A 74 -1.87 -4.60 4.14
C MET A 74 -3.34 -4.98 4.40
N VAL A 75 -3.65 -6.28 4.35
CA VAL A 75 -5.02 -6.78 4.59
C VAL A 75 -5.44 -6.53 6.03
N ALA A 76 -4.58 -6.86 7.00
CA ALA A 76 -4.83 -6.64 8.42
C ALA A 76 -5.09 -5.17 8.72
N ALA A 77 -4.25 -4.26 8.21
CA ALA A 77 -4.43 -2.82 8.37
C ALA A 77 -5.81 -2.37 7.85
N LYS A 78 -6.19 -2.79 6.63
CA LYS A 78 -7.50 -2.46 6.06
C LYS A 78 -8.68 -2.98 6.91
N LEU A 79 -8.57 -4.19 7.45
CA LEU A 79 -9.60 -4.77 8.31
C LEU A 79 -9.71 -4.05 9.65
N ILE A 80 -8.57 -3.77 10.30
CA ILE A 80 -8.52 -3.06 11.59
C ILE A 80 -9.12 -1.67 11.44
N THR A 81 -8.71 -0.91 10.42
CA THR A 81 -9.24 0.43 10.16
C THR A 81 -10.75 0.39 9.89
N ARG A 82 -11.23 -0.56 9.08
CA ARG A 82 -12.66 -0.73 8.82
C ARG A 82 -13.44 -1.05 10.09
N TRP A 83 -12.91 -1.95 10.92
CA TRP A 83 -13.54 -2.35 12.17
C TRP A 83 -13.59 -1.18 13.17
N TYR A 84 -12.50 -0.42 13.30
CA TYR A 84 -12.44 0.78 14.13
C TYR A 84 -13.52 1.81 13.75
N TYR A 85 -13.65 2.13 12.46
CA TYR A 85 -14.69 3.05 12.01
C TYR A 85 -16.10 2.49 12.15
N HIS A 86 -16.29 1.19 11.99
CA HIS A 86 -17.59 0.55 12.21
C HIS A 86 -18.04 0.61 13.68
N ILE A 87 -17.11 0.56 14.65
CA ILE A 87 -17.46 0.69 16.07
C ILE A 87 -17.73 2.16 16.46
N LYS A 88 -17.01 3.08 15.83
CA LYS A 88 -17.11 4.52 16.15
C LYS A 88 -18.36 5.19 15.57
N ASN A 89 -18.89 4.68 14.46
CA ASN A 89 -20.15 5.11 13.85
C ASN A 89 -21.36 4.42 14.46
#